data_AF-A0A7K5KJA6-F1
#
_entry.id   AF-A0A7K5KJA6-F1
#
_cell.length_a   1.000
_cell.length_b   1.000
_cell.length_c   1.000
_cell.angle_alpha   90.00
_cell.angle_beta   90.00
_cell.angle_gamma   90.00
#
_symmetry.space_group_name_H-M   'P 1'
#
loop_
_entity.id
_entity.type
_entity.pdbx_description
1 polymer ?
#
loop_
_entity_poly.entity_id
_entity_poly.type
_entity_poly.pdbx_seq_one_letter_code
_entity_poly.pdbx_strand_id
1 'polypeptide(L)'
;QGKFTLLRDTRTDGSFLVHHFLSFYLRAGCKVCFVALLQSFSHYNIVAQKLGVNLTAAKERGQLVFLEGLKSCLDLVFGEEEEQPGQPSPLRFLSESTSDLRALFDFVRVSLTAPDSDAWKGPVLLVDDLSVLLSLGATPVAVLDFIHYCRVCLCSQLQGNVVVLVHSSEDSEDEENELVVNSLCHHSDLILWAEGLTTGFCKDVHGQVR
;
A
#
# COMPACT_ATOMS: atom_id res chain seq x y z
N GLN A 1 -1.45 -20.62 3.47
CA GLN A 1 -0.22 -19.78 3.56
C GLN A 1 -0.52 -18.48 2.84
N GLY A 2 -0.31 -17.35 3.50
CA GLY A 2 -0.50 -16.03 2.89
C GLY A 2 0.57 -15.73 1.83
N LYS A 3 0.27 -14.82 0.90
CA LYS A 3 1.20 -14.45 -0.19
C LYS A 3 1.54 -12.96 -0.17
N PHE A 4 2.80 -12.65 -0.47
CA PHE A 4 3.26 -11.32 -0.80
C PHE A 4 3.32 -11.15 -2.33
N THR A 5 2.44 -10.31 -2.86
CA THR A 5 2.41 -9.92 -4.29
C THR A 5 3.01 -8.53 -4.45
N LEU A 6 4.07 -8.43 -5.25
CA LEU A 6 4.64 -7.16 -5.66
C LEU A 6 4.03 -6.73 -6.99
N LEU A 7 3.51 -5.52 -7.04
CA LEU A 7 3.15 -4.85 -8.28
C LEU A 7 4.33 -3.95 -8.61
N ARG A 8 4.87 -4.09 -9.81
CA ARG A 8 5.95 -3.24 -10.30
C ARG A 8 5.46 -2.57 -11.55
N ASP A 9 5.76 -1.29 -11.72
CA ASP A 9 5.62 -0.65 -13.01
C ASP A 9 6.91 -0.01 -13.50
N THR A 10 7.01 0.13 -14.82
CA THR A 10 8.16 0.71 -15.51
C THR A 10 7.68 1.30 -16.83
N ARG A 11 7.96 2.59 -17.07
CA ARG A 11 7.52 3.34 -18.27
C ARG A 11 6.00 3.37 -18.52
N THR A 12 5.19 2.97 -17.54
CA THR A 12 3.72 2.97 -17.63
C THR A 12 3.14 3.04 -16.22
N ASP A 13 1.87 3.39 -16.11
CA ASP A 13 1.16 3.48 -14.82
C ASP A 13 0.56 2.12 -14.44
N GLY A 14 1.06 1.52 -13.34
CA GLY A 14 0.59 0.26 -12.77
C GLY A 14 -0.59 0.38 -11.81
N SER A 15 -1.09 1.59 -11.53
CA SER A 15 -2.15 1.86 -10.54
C SER A 15 -3.45 1.08 -10.79
N PHE A 16 -3.73 0.70 -12.05
CA PHE A 16 -4.89 -0.15 -12.38
C PHE A 16 -4.84 -1.51 -11.67
N LEU A 17 -3.65 -2.04 -11.38
CA LEU A 17 -3.49 -3.28 -10.61
C LEU A 17 -3.91 -3.06 -9.15
N VAL A 18 -3.57 -1.91 -8.55
CA VAL A 18 -4.02 -1.55 -7.19
C VAL A 18 -5.54 -1.50 -7.13
N HIS A 19 -6.19 -0.83 -8.10
CA HIS A 19 -7.66 -0.79 -8.20
C HIS A 19 -8.28 -2.18 -8.38
N HIS A 20 -7.64 -3.04 -9.18
CA HIS A 20 -8.05 -4.42 -9.38
C HIS A 20 -8.00 -5.20 -8.06
N PHE A 21 -6.86 -5.20 -7.36
CA PHE A 21 -6.69 -5.94 -6.11
C PHE A 21 -7.60 -5.44 -5.00
N LEU A 22 -7.77 -4.12 -4.86
CA LEU A 22 -8.72 -3.54 -3.91
C LEU A 22 -10.13 -4.07 -4.13
N SER A 23 -10.60 -4.01 -5.38
CA SER A 23 -11.94 -4.46 -5.75
C SER A 23 -12.09 -5.98 -5.61
N PHE A 24 -11.06 -6.73 -6.01
CA PHE A 24 -11.00 -8.19 -5.92
C PHE A 24 -11.16 -8.68 -4.47
N TYR A 25 -10.34 -8.17 -3.54
CA TYR A 25 -10.35 -8.63 -2.15
C TYR A 25 -11.61 -8.19 -1.39
N LEU A 26 -12.12 -6.99 -1.65
CA LEU A 26 -13.38 -6.54 -1.04
C LEU A 26 -14.56 -7.41 -1.49
N ARG A 27 -14.63 -7.77 -2.78
CA ARG A 27 -15.65 -8.69 -3.31
C ARG A 27 -15.47 -10.12 -2.82
N ALA A 28 -14.24 -10.54 -2.56
CA ALA A 28 -13.95 -11.86 -1.98
C ALA A 28 -14.43 -11.98 -0.51
N GLY A 29 -14.74 -10.86 0.16
CA GLY A 29 -15.14 -10.81 1.57
C GLY A 29 -13.95 -10.75 2.52
N CYS A 30 -12.79 -10.27 2.05
CA CYS A 30 -11.60 -10.08 2.88
C CYS A 30 -11.67 -8.75 3.64
N LYS A 31 -11.02 -8.68 4.80
CA LYS A 31 -10.77 -7.42 5.51
C LYS A 31 -9.54 -6.75 4.91
N VAL A 32 -9.66 -5.51 4.47
CA VAL A 32 -8.59 -4.79 3.76
C VAL A 32 -8.13 -3.60 4.59
N CYS A 33 -6.84 -3.54 4.89
CA CYS A 33 -6.17 -2.31 5.32
C CYS A 33 -5.48 -1.74 4.10
N PHE A 34 -5.97 -0.62 3.60
CA PHE A 34 -5.41 0.07 2.46
C PHE A 34 -4.62 1.28 2.93
N VAL A 35 -3.31 1.21 2.78
CA VAL A 35 -2.37 2.32 2.97
C VAL A 35 -2.19 3.00 1.62
N ALA A 36 -3.04 3.99 1.34
CA ALA A 36 -2.97 4.79 0.14
C ALA A 36 -2.06 5.99 0.38
N LEU A 37 -0.79 5.85 0.02
CA LEU A 37 0.22 6.87 0.23
C LEU A 37 0.05 8.00 -0.76
N LEU A 38 -0.27 7.73 -2.03
CA LEU A 38 -0.27 8.74 -3.09
C LEU A 38 -1.66 9.34 -3.35
N GLN A 39 -2.71 8.53 -3.47
CA GLN A 39 -4.03 8.98 -3.91
C GLN A 39 -5.06 9.07 -2.78
N SER A 40 -6.01 10.00 -2.89
CA SER A 40 -7.07 10.21 -1.89
C SER A 40 -8.12 9.09 -1.88
N PHE A 41 -8.86 8.97 -0.77
CA PHE A 41 -10.01 8.08 -0.68
C PHE A 41 -11.04 8.39 -1.77
N SER A 42 -11.28 9.67 -2.06
CA SER A 42 -12.22 10.11 -3.10
C SER A 42 -11.84 9.57 -4.48
N HIS A 43 -10.55 9.60 -4.83
CA HIS A 43 -10.05 9.03 -6.08
C HIS A 43 -10.37 7.53 -6.17
N TYR A 44 -9.96 6.76 -5.16
CA TYR A 44 -10.21 5.32 -5.13
C TYR A 44 -11.70 4.97 -5.10
N ASN A 45 -12.52 5.75 -4.40
CA ASN A 45 -13.96 5.50 -4.29
C ASN A 45 -14.66 5.68 -5.65
N ILE A 46 -14.31 6.71 -6.42
CA ILE A 46 -14.87 6.93 -7.76
C ILE A 46 -14.52 5.76 -8.69
N VAL A 47 -13.27 5.28 -8.67
CA VAL A 47 -12.84 4.17 -9.52
C VAL A 47 -13.46 2.85 -9.06
N ALA A 48 -13.48 2.56 -7.76
CA ALA A 48 -14.08 1.36 -7.20
C ALA A 48 -15.59 1.27 -7.49
N GLN A 49 -16.32 2.38 -7.45
CA GLN A 49 -17.74 2.41 -7.84
C GLN A 49 -17.96 1.97 -9.29
N LYS A 50 -17.07 2.37 -10.21
CA LYS A 50 -17.10 1.90 -11.61
C LYS A 50 -16.81 0.41 -11.73
N LEU A 51 -16.06 -0.16 -10.79
CA LEU A 51 -15.78 -1.59 -10.67
C LEU A 51 -16.84 -2.36 -9.87
N GLY A 52 -17.95 -1.71 -9.50
CA GLY A 52 -19.07 -2.31 -8.77
C GLY A 52 -18.83 -2.49 -7.26
N VAL A 53 -17.89 -1.75 -6.68
CA VAL A 53 -17.55 -1.81 -5.25
C VAL A 53 -17.80 -0.46 -4.59
N ASN A 54 -18.53 -0.45 -3.47
CA ASN A 54 -18.77 0.75 -2.66
C ASN A 54 -17.79 0.79 -1.47
N LEU A 55 -16.77 1.65 -1.55
CA LEU A 55 -15.75 1.77 -0.50
C LEU A 55 -16.30 2.41 0.77
N THR A 56 -17.21 3.39 0.65
CA THR A 56 -17.86 4.02 1.81
C THR A 56 -18.59 2.97 2.65
N ALA A 57 -19.43 2.15 2.02
CA ALA A 57 -20.13 1.06 2.70
C ALA A 57 -19.16 0.00 3.26
N ALA A 58 -18.01 -0.24 2.60
CA ALA A 58 -16.99 -1.16 3.10
C ALA A 58 -16.29 -0.63 4.35
N LYS A 59 -16.06 0.68 4.40
CA LYS A 59 -15.50 1.37 5.55
C LYS A 59 -16.47 1.39 6.73
N GLU A 60 -17.74 1.74 6.48
CA GLU A 60 -18.80 1.79 7.51
C GLU A 60 -19.04 0.46 8.20
N ARG A 61 -18.98 -0.66 7.45
CA ARG A 61 -19.10 -2.01 8.03
C ARG A 61 -17.79 -2.58 8.62
N GLY A 62 -16.71 -1.79 8.61
CA GLY A 62 -15.40 -2.21 9.14
C GLY A 62 -14.63 -3.21 8.28
N GLN A 63 -15.06 -3.48 7.03
CA GLN A 63 -14.32 -4.32 6.09
C GLN A 63 -13.07 -3.62 5.56
N LEU A 64 -13.16 -2.32 5.31
CA LEU A 64 -12.09 -1.49 4.78
C LEU A 64 -11.59 -0.52 5.85
N VAL A 65 -10.31 -0.61 6.21
CA VAL A 65 -9.58 0.44 6.91
C VAL A 65 -8.74 1.18 5.88
N PHE A 66 -8.86 2.50 5.79
CA PHE A 66 -8.21 3.30 4.76
C PHE A 66 -7.37 4.40 5.41
N LEU A 67 -6.08 4.45 5.08
CA LEU A 67 -5.14 5.49 5.46
C LEU A 67 -4.81 6.36 4.23
N GLU A 68 -5.07 7.66 4.33
CA GLU A 68 -4.69 8.66 3.32
C GLU A 68 -3.33 9.26 3.68
N GLY A 69 -2.24 8.69 3.17
CA GLY A 69 -0.87 9.01 3.57
C GLY A 69 -0.51 10.49 3.37
N LEU A 70 -0.59 11.02 2.15
CA LEU A 70 -0.28 12.43 1.90
C LEU A 70 -1.16 13.40 2.71
N LYS A 71 -2.44 13.09 2.90
CA LYS A 71 -3.33 13.92 3.72
C LYS A 71 -2.88 13.91 5.19
N SER A 72 -2.62 12.73 5.75
CA SER A 72 -2.09 12.59 7.11
C SER A 72 -0.73 13.28 7.28
N CYS A 73 0.12 13.27 6.25
CA CYS A 73 1.38 14.03 6.25
C CYS A 73 1.13 15.53 6.33
N LEU A 74 0.20 16.07 5.53
CA LEU A 74 -0.13 17.50 5.54
C LEU A 74 -0.72 17.92 6.89
N ASP A 75 -1.60 17.11 7.46
CA ASP A 75 -2.22 17.36 8.76
C ASP A 75 -1.16 17.37 9.89
N LEU A 76 -0.12 16.54 9.82
CA LEU A 76 0.98 16.53 10.80
C LEU A 76 1.94 17.72 10.65
N VAL A 77 2.22 18.15 9.43
CA VAL A 77 3.21 19.22 9.16
C VAL A 77 2.60 20.62 9.31
N PHE A 78 1.33 20.77 8.92
CA PHE A 78 0.66 22.06 8.83
C PHE A 78 -0.61 22.16 9.68
N GLY A 79 -1.06 21.06 10.31
CA GLY A 79 -2.23 21.08 11.16
C GLY A 79 -1.98 21.85 12.46
N GLU A 80 -2.98 22.61 12.88
CA GLU A 80 -3.07 23.13 14.23
C GLU A 80 -3.50 21.94 15.12
N GLU A 81 -2.57 21.21 15.72
CA GLU A 81 -2.88 20.01 16.50
C GLU A 81 -3.73 20.34 17.74
N GLU A 82 -5.00 19.93 17.73
CA GLU A 82 -5.60 19.31 18.91
C GLU A 82 -5.24 17.82 18.85
N GLU A 83 -4.11 17.42 19.46
CA GLU A 83 -3.82 16.01 19.70
C GLU A 83 -5.01 15.40 20.47
N GLN A 84 -5.91 14.70 19.78
CA GLN A 84 -6.94 13.94 20.44
C GLN A 84 -6.28 12.70 21.05
N PRO A 85 -6.27 12.57 22.40
CA PRO A 85 -5.60 11.45 23.05
C PRO A 85 -6.21 10.13 22.58
N GLY A 86 -5.40 9.30 21.93
CA GLY A 86 -5.78 7.95 21.49
C GLY A 86 -5.99 7.77 19.98
N GLN A 87 -5.86 8.80 19.14
CA GLN A 87 -5.79 8.58 17.69
C GLN A 87 -4.41 8.02 17.29
N PRO A 88 -4.35 6.96 16.47
CA PRO A 88 -3.08 6.48 15.94
C PRO A 88 -2.51 7.51 14.97
N SER A 89 -1.19 7.75 15.06
CA SER A 89 -0.43 8.59 14.14
C SER A 89 0.53 7.71 13.31
N PRO A 90 0.07 7.08 12.20
CA PRO A 90 0.87 6.10 11.48
C PRO A 90 2.14 6.70 10.85
N LEU A 91 2.13 8.00 10.54
CA LEU A 91 3.26 8.73 9.94
C LEU A 91 4.06 9.56 10.96
N ARG A 92 4.04 9.17 12.25
CA ARG A 92 4.76 9.85 13.36
C ARG A 92 6.27 10.00 13.13
N PHE A 93 6.87 9.17 12.28
CA PHE A 93 8.27 9.29 11.86
C PHE A 93 8.60 10.63 11.17
N LEU A 94 7.59 11.37 10.69
CA LEU A 94 7.76 12.70 10.10
C LEU A 94 8.07 13.79 11.13
N SER A 95 7.59 13.63 12.37
CA SER A 95 7.77 14.61 13.44
C SER A 95 8.86 14.21 14.45
N GLU A 96 9.21 12.93 14.52
CA GLU A 96 10.21 12.40 15.44
C GLU A 96 11.57 12.20 14.79
N SER A 97 12.63 12.27 15.58
CA SER A 97 14.01 12.01 15.15
C SER A 97 14.31 10.52 14.87
N THR A 98 13.32 9.64 15.03
CA THR A 98 13.42 8.21 14.71
C THR A 98 12.87 7.96 13.32
N SER A 99 13.73 7.51 12.41
CA SER A 99 13.39 7.19 11.01
C SER A 99 12.66 5.85 10.82
N ASP A 100 12.15 5.24 11.91
CA ASP A 100 11.51 3.93 11.84
C ASP A 100 10.01 4.03 11.52
N LEU A 101 9.49 2.99 10.87
CA LEU A 101 8.10 2.92 10.45
C LEU A 101 7.24 2.08 11.41
N ARG A 102 7.63 2.02 12.69
CA ARG A 102 6.95 1.16 13.67
C ARG A 102 5.51 1.58 13.91
N ALA A 103 5.24 2.88 13.98
CA ALA A 103 3.87 3.40 14.15
C ALA A 103 2.95 3.00 12.97
N LEU A 104 3.48 3.02 11.74
CA LEU A 104 2.76 2.56 10.56
C LEU A 104 2.49 1.05 10.61
N PHE A 105 3.50 0.26 11.00
CA PHE A 105 3.34 -1.18 11.21
C PHE A 105 2.28 -1.49 12.27
N ASP A 106 2.34 -0.81 13.43
CA ASP A 106 1.38 -1.01 14.52
C ASP A 106 -0.05 -0.64 14.09
N PHE A 107 -0.21 0.42 13.31
CA PHE A 107 -1.49 0.76 12.69
C PHE A 107 -2.03 -0.37 11.81
N VAL A 108 -1.22 -0.91 10.90
CA VAL A 108 -1.62 -2.02 10.02
C VAL A 108 -1.99 -3.25 10.83
N ARG A 109 -1.14 -3.62 11.79
CA ARG A 109 -1.32 -4.79 12.67
C ARG A 109 -2.64 -4.66 13.43
N VAL A 110 -2.88 -3.56 14.13
CA VAL A 110 -4.12 -3.34 14.90
C VAL A 110 -5.34 -3.38 13.99
N SER A 111 -5.26 -2.75 12.81
CA SER A 111 -6.35 -2.72 11.83
C SER A 111 -6.77 -4.12 11.35
N LEU A 112 -5.81 -5.02 11.20
CA LEU A 112 -6.03 -6.36 10.64
C LEU A 112 -6.16 -7.49 11.67
N THR A 113 -5.82 -7.27 12.94
CA THR A 113 -5.87 -8.28 14.02
C THR A 113 -7.20 -8.25 14.81
N ALA A 114 -8.25 -7.62 14.28
CA ALA A 114 -9.51 -7.42 14.99
C ALA A 114 -10.23 -8.74 15.36
N PRO A 115 -10.99 -8.78 16.47
CA PRO A 115 -11.60 -10.01 17.02
C PRO A 115 -12.72 -10.61 16.14
N ASP A 116 -13.25 -9.87 15.17
CA ASP A 116 -14.26 -10.36 14.22
C ASP A 116 -13.65 -11.25 13.12
N SER A 117 -12.69 -12.11 13.48
CA SER A 117 -11.98 -12.95 12.50
C SER A 117 -12.91 -13.87 11.69
N ASP A 118 -14.10 -14.16 12.24
CA ASP A 118 -15.14 -14.96 11.57
C ASP A 118 -15.98 -14.16 10.56
N ALA A 119 -15.98 -12.82 10.63
CA ALA A 119 -16.77 -11.99 9.73
C ALA A 119 -16.16 -11.87 8.32
N TRP A 120 -14.85 -12.13 8.18
CA TRP A 120 -14.10 -11.91 6.95
C TRP A 120 -13.24 -13.12 6.59
N LYS A 121 -13.08 -13.40 5.30
CA LYS A 121 -12.33 -14.59 4.84
C LYS A 121 -10.82 -14.54 5.11
N GLY A 122 -10.29 -13.37 5.45
CA GLY A 122 -8.87 -13.18 5.76
C GLY A 122 -8.44 -11.71 5.64
N PRO A 123 -7.31 -11.32 6.29
CA PRO A 123 -6.79 -9.97 6.24
C PRO A 123 -5.94 -9.73 5.00
N VAL A 124 -5.97 -8.49 4.49
CA VAL A 124 -5.18 -8.05 3.34
C VAL A 124 -4.60 -6.67 3.64
N LEU A 125 -3.29 -6.55 3.47
CA LEU A 125 -2.62 -5.25 3.36
C LEU A 125 -2.49 -4.90 1.88
N LEU A 126 -2.94 -3.71 1.51
CA LEU A 126 -2.70 -3.11 0.19
C LEU A 126 -1.94 -1.80 0.39
N VAL A 127 -0.89 -1.57 -0.41
CA VAL A 127 -0.10 -0.33 -0.42
C VAL A 127 0.05 0.11 -1.88
N ASP A 128 -0.27 1.35 -2.22
CA ASP A 128 -0.29 1.84 -3.60
C ASP A 128 1.04 2.39 -4.12
N ASP A 129 1.79 3.17 -3.37
CA ASP A 129 3.08 3.67 -3.85
C ASP A 129 4.06 3.75 -2.69
N LEU A 130 4.81 2.67 -2.50
CA LEU A 130 5.76 2.59 -1.40
C LEU A 130 6.90 3.63 -1.52
N SER A 131 7.22 4.07 -2.74
CA SER A 131 8.31 5.04 -2.97
C SER A 131 8.04 6.40 -2.32
N VAL A 132 6.75 6.73 -2.07
CA VAL A 132 6.36 7.93 -1.33
C VAL A 132 6.95 7.95 0.08
N LEU A 133 7.16 6.80 0.74
CA LEU A 133 7.80 6.77 2.06
C LEU A 133 9.25 7.25 2.00
N LEU A 134 9.99 6.91 0.94
CA LEU A 134 11.35 7.40 0.72
C LEU A 134 11.34 8.91 0.48
N SER A 135 10.40 9.39 -0.33
CA SER A 135 10.20 10.83 -0.60
C SER A 135 9.85 11.63 0.66
N LEU A 136 9.22 10.97 1.64
CA LEU A 136 8.88 11.50 2.95
C LEU A 136 10.02 11.39 3.98
N GLY A 137 11.20 10.91 3.59
CA GLY A 137 12.40 10.85 4.42
C GLY A 137 12.59 9.54 5.20
N ALA A 138 11.77 8.51 4.95
CA ALA A 138 12.04 7.19 5.49
C ALA A 138 13.27 6.58 4.81
N THR A 139 14.13 5.92 5.57
CA THR A 139 15.31 5.24 5.00
C THR A 139 14.89 3.96 4.27
N PRO A 140 15.66 3.50 3.25
CA PRO A 140 15.40 2.22 2.58
C PRO A 140 15.28 1.04 3.55
N VAL A 141 16.13 1.00 4.58
CA VAL A 141 16.12 -0.05 5.60
C VAL A 141 14.80 -0.02 6.39
N ALA A 142 14.32 1.17 6.80
CA ALA A 142 13.06 1.29 7.51
C ALA A 142 11.86 0.84 6.66
N VAL A 143 11.86 1.16 5.36
CA VAL A 143 10.83 0.71 4.41
C VAL A 143 10.84 -0.82 4.24
N LEU A 144 12.02 -1.42 4.10
CA LEU A 144 12.17 -2.87 3.99
C LEU A 144 11.76 -3.59 5.29
N ASP A 145 12.15 -3.05 6.45
CA ASP A 145 11.73 -3.56 7.76
C ASP A 145 10.21 -3.50 7.92
N PHE A 146 9.57 -2.40 7.52
CA PHE A 146 8.11 -2.27 7.54
C PHE A 146 7.42 -3.37 6.73
N ILE A 147 7.83 -3.59 5.48
CA ILE A 147 7.25 -4.65 4.64
C ILE A 147 7.55 -6.04 5.21
N HIS A 148 8.76 -6.25 5.72
CA HIS A 148 9.15 -7.51 6.34
C HIS A 148 8.25 -7.83 7.55
N TYR A 149 8.07 -6.89 8.47
CA TYR A 149 7.21 -7.08 9.64
C TYR A 149 5.75 -7.30 9.24
N CYS A 150 5.24 -6.56 8.26
CA CYS A 150 3.90 -6.78 7.70
C CYS A 150 3.76 -8.21 7.13
N ARG A 151 4.73 -8.67 6.35
CA ARG A 151 4.71 -10.02 5.76
C ARG A 151 4.77 -11.11 6.82
N VAL A 152 5.64 -10.99 7.83
CA VAL A 152 5.73 -11.97 8.92
C VAL A 152 4.41 -12.03 9.69
N CYS A 153 3.86 -10.88 10.10
CA CYS A 153 2.60 -10.81 10.82
C CYS A 153 1.44 -11.36 9.98
N LEU A 154 1.25 -10.86 8.76
CA LEU A 154 0.07 -11.18 7.96
C LEU A 154 0.17 -12.54 7.28
N CYS A 155 1.24 -12.81 6.53
CA CYS A 155 1.32 -14.04 5.74
C CYS A 155 1.57 -15.28 6.59
N SER A 156 2.35 -15.14 7.67
CA SER A 156 2.75 -16.28 8.51
C SER A 156 1.81 -16.50 9.70
N GLN A 157 1.39 -15.44 10.40
CA GLN A 157 0.56 -15.58 11.61
C GLN A 157 -0.93 -15.53 11.29
N LEU A 158 -1.38 -14.60 10.43
CA LEU A 158 -2.80 -14.41 10.11
C LEU A 158 -3.27 -15.07 8.81
N GLN A 159 -2.36 -15.73 8.08
CA GLN A 159 -2.63 -16.33 6.76
C GLN A 159 -3.24 -15.35 5.73
N GLY A 160 -2.98 -14.05 5.91
CA GLY A 160 -3.45 -12.97 5.05
C GLY A 160 -2.51 -12.68 3.88
N ASN A 161 -2.90 -11.74 3.02
CA ASN A 161 -2.10 -11.37 1.85
C ASN A 161 -1.55 -9.95 1.96
N VAL A 162 -0.39 -9.73 1.36
CA VAL A 162 0.24 -8.41 1.24
C VAL A 162 0.36 -8.09 -0.24
N VAL A 163 -0.10 -6.91 -0.65
CA VAL A 163 0.05 -6.39 -2.00
C VAL A 163 0.64 -5.00 -1.92
N VAL A 164 1.74 -4.78 -2.64
CA VAL A 164 2.48 -3.51 -2.61
C VAL A 164 2.80 -3.12 -4.04
N LEU A 165 2.52 -1.88 -4.43
CA LEU A 165 3.01 -1.29 -5.68
C LEU A 165 4.27 -0.45 -5.42
N VAL A 166 5.26 -0.66 -6.31
CA VAL A 166 6.50 0.11 -6.38
C VAL A 166 6.76 0.56 -7.80
N HIS A 167 7.29 1.77 -7.94
CA HIS A 167 7.68 2.33 -9.21
C HIS A 167 9.16 2.05 -9.46
N SER A 168 9.47 1.57 -10.66
CA SER A 168 10.85 1.37 -11.11
C SER A 168 11.09 2.15 -12.38
N SER A 169 12.22 2.85 -12.42
CA SER A 169 12.65 3.61 -13.58
C SER A 169 14.04 3.14 -13.99
N GLU A 170 14.16 2.54 -15.17
CA GLU A 170 15.45 2.09 -15.71
C GLU A 170 16.45 3.25 -15.90
N ASP A 171 15.95 4.49 -16.00
CA ASP A 171 16.76 5.70 -16.17
C ASP A 171 16.94 6.51 -14.87
N SER A 172 16.53 6.00 -13.69
CA SER A 172 16.71 6.77 -12.44
C SER A 172 18.09 6.58 -11.81
N GLU A 173 18.65 7.70 -11.36
CA GLU A 173 19.83 7.74 -10.47
C GLU A 173 19.44 7.56 -8.98
N ASP A 174 18.20 7.15 -8.70
CA ASP A 174 17.70 6.92 -7.34
C ASP A 174 18.13 5.53 -6.83
N GLU A 175 19.35 5.46 -6.32
CA GLU A 175 19.94 4.24 -5.75
C GLU A 175 19.13 3.69 -4.56
N GLU A 176 18.47 4.57 -3.80
CA GLU A 176 17.68 4.19 -2.63
C GLU A 176 16.39 3.47 -3.04
N ASN A 177 15.66 4.01 -4.02
CA ASN A 177 14.48 3.36 -4.57
C ASN A 177 14.85 2.04 -5.27
N GLU A 178 15.93 2.01 -6.06
CA GLU A 178 16.38 0.78 -6.72
C GLU A 178 16.77 -0.31 -5.71
N LEU A 179 17.39 0.05 -4.57
CA LEU A 179 17.65 -0.89 -3.49
C LEU A 179 16.35 -1.50 -2.92
N VAL A 180 15.33 -0.67 -2.67
CA VAL A 180 14.02 -1.12 -2.18
C VAL A 180 13.34 -2.04 -3.18
N VAL A 181 13.24 -1.62 -4.45
CA VAL A 181 12.61 -2.40 -5.53
C VAL A 181 13.27 -3.77 -5.66
N ASN A 182 14.60 -3.81 -5.78
CA ASN A 182 15.33 -5.07 -5.97
C ASN A 182 15.16 -6.02 -4.77
N SER A 183 15.23 -5.49 -3.55
CA SER A 183 15.03 -6.27 -2.33
C SER A 183 13.60 -6.84 -2.25
N LEU A 184 12.58 -6.05 -2.60
CA LEU A 184 11.19 -6.51 -2.61
C LEU A 184 10.93 -7.56 -3.69
N CYS A 185 11.56 -7.46 -4.86
CA CYS A 185 11.50 -8.50 -5.89
C CYS A 185 11.98 -9.85 -5.33
N HIS A 186 13.11 -9.87 -4.62
CA HIS A 186 13.64 -11.09 -4.01
C HIS A 186 12.76 -11.68 -2.90
N HIS A 187 12.00 -10.84 -2.18
CA HIS A 187 11.17 -11.27 -1.05
C HIS A 187 9.72 -11.62 -1.44
N SER A 188 9.29 -11.27 -2.65
CA SER A 188 7.93 -11.49 -3.13
C SER A 188 7.67 -12.93 -3.58
N ASP A 189 6.44 -13.40 -3.37
CA ASP A 189 6.00 -14.73 -3.83
C ASP A 189 5.43 -14.67 -5.27
N LEU A 190 5.00 -13.48 -5.71
CA LEU A 190 4.51 -13.18 -7.05
C LEU A 190 4.87 -11.75 -7.39
N ILE A 191 5.35 -11.53 -8.62
CA ILE A 191 5.56 -10.20 -9.20
C ILE A 191 4.60 -10.07 -10.37
N LEU A 192 3.84 -8.98 -10.40
CA LEU A 192 3.10 -8.54 -11.58
C LEU A 192 3.76 -7.27 -12.08
N TRP A 193 4.35 -7.34 -13.27
CA TRP A 193 5.13 -6.24 -13.82
C TRP A 193 4.42 -5.58 -15.00
N ALA A 194 3.90 -4.38 -14.78
CA ALA A 194 3.36 -3.52 -15.83
C ALA A 194 4.51 -2.78 -16.52
N GLU A 195 4.80 -3.14 -17.76
CA GLU A 195 5.92 -2.58 -18.51
C GLU A 195 5.42 -1.84 -19.75
N GLY A 196 5.80 -0.56 -19.90
CA GLY A 196 5.56 0.21 -21.11
C GLY A 196 6.34 -0.32 -22.32
N LEU A 197 5.87 0.00 -23.53
CA LEU A 197 6.53 -0.43 -24.77
C LEU A 197 7.91 0.20 -24.94
N THR A 198 8.93 -0.61 -25.22
CA THR A 198 10.31 -0.14 -25.48
C THR A 198 10.43 0.66 -26.77
N THR A 199 9.50 0.49 -27.72
CA THR A 199 9.47 1.21 -29.00
C THR A 199 8.80 2.59 -28.92
N GLY A 200 8.33 2.99 -27.74
CA GLY A 200 7.60 4.23 -27.52
C GLY A 200 6.09 4.07 -27.55
N PHE A 201 5.37 5.20 -27.53
CA PHE A 201 3.93 5.25 -27.32
C PHE A 201 3.12 4.65 -28.47
N CYS A 202 2.11 3.84 -28.12
CA CYS A 202 1.06 3.39 -29.03
C CYS A 202 -0.31 3.74 -28.44
N LYS A 203 -1.24 4.20 -29.29
CA LYS A 203 -2.56 4.65 -28.86
C LYS A 203 -3.41 3.52 -28.26
N ASP A 204 -3.28 2.32 -28.81
CA ASP A 204 -4.15 1.18 -28.46
C ASP A 204 -3.47 0.21 -27.49
N VAL A 205 -2.14 0.31 -27.34
CA VAL A 205 -1.33 -0.58 -26.50
C VAL A 205 -0.44 0.25 -25.58
N HIS A 206 -0.77 0.25 -24.29
CA HIS A 206 0.00 0.96 -23.27
C HIS A 206 1.25 0.21 -22.80
N GLY A 207 1.30 -1.11 -23.04
CA GLY A 207 2.37 -1.96 -22.54
C GLY A 207 1.94 -3.41 -22.41
N GLN A 208 2.60 -4.14 -21.51
CA GLN A 208 2.34 -5.53 -21.18
C GLN A 208 2.34 -5.75 -19.66
N VAL A 209 1.68 -6.80 -19.21
CA VAL A 209 1.80 -7.30 -17.83
C VAL A 209 2.50 -8.65 -17.88
N ARG A 210 3.64 -8.76 -17.20
CA ARG A 210 4.42 -9.99 -17.04
C ARG A 210 4.20 -10.63 -15.68
#